data_AF-A0A7X5JKT2-F1
#
_entry.id   AF-A0A7X5JKT2-F1
#
_cell.length_a   1.000
_cell.length_b   1.000
_cell.length_c   1.000
_cell.angle_alpha   90.00
_cell.angle_beta   90.00
_cell.angle_gamma   90.00
#
_symmetry.space_group_name_H-M   'P 1'
#
loop_
_entity.id
_entity.type
_entity.pdbx_description
1 polymer ?
#
loop_
_entity_poly.entity_id
_entity_poly.type
_entity_poly.pdbx_seq_one_letter_code
_entity_poly.pdbx_strand_id
1 'polypeptide(L)'
;MRPFFPAFTLVELIVVITIIGVLSTIGFVSYSNYLTGARDSNRYSQLTKLSDSLQVYATQKSLPLPDDYIEITASGATNVIAYQGYVGSDVLETIDYTNGGRDPKDNSYYTYYLTKDRKSLQMMALMEEAGSVALTPNLQINKTFAADYSDRYPKVYGRKLGVLTEVDTNTPVQELTSIKNGSGYLDILNTNENIISTIDNGNVLQGTGNIFLGLSQSNRTLALQDNSLVLHMNFSDLSNTGRMADGSKYNNDLLCYENNREVNCSIFASEGGNLTMNGNRYLASDKLVYDLYTDQFTYIAKVNLFSGTGGALIGQYTKDLQGSHSYENHAFRLYDTSFVYDNWPPSGGGFKIDFEVPNKSYMVVALRRSGINGDYYLNGLKVLSGSGSSVMETFASSYEDRIQNFVIGGQTYTNGVAGRLFDGMIDEIRIYNRALSDEEIKVINDNI
;
A
#
# COMPACT_ATOMS: atom_id res chain seq x y z
N MET A 1 -25.37 -6.59 -85.42
CA MET A 1 -24.15 -6.13 -84.71
C MET A 1 -24.08 -6.87 -83.39
N ARG A 2 -23.00 -7.63 -83.13
CA ARG A 2 -22.76 -8.20 -81.80
C ARG A 2 -22.14 -7.09 -80.93
N PRO A 3 -22.64 -6.86 -79.71
CA PRO A 3 -22.08 -5.84 -78.84
C PRO A 3 -20.64 -6.21 -78.46
N PHE A 4 -19.71 -5.26 -78.64
CA PHE A 4 -18.33 -5.37 -78.16
C PHE A 4 -18.36 -5.14 -76.66
N PHE A 5 -18.18 -6.20 -75.87
CA PHE A 5 -17.98 -6.06 -74.43
C PHE A 5 -16.53 -5.61 -74.22
N PRO A 6 -16.27 -4.43 -73.63
CA PRO A 6 -14.92 -4.01 -73.31
C PRO A 6 -14.30 -5.03 -72.35
N ALA A 7 -13.29 -5.76 -72.82
CA ALA A 7 -12.51 -6.67 -71.99
C ALA A 7 -11.52 -5.84 -71.16
N PHE A 8 -11.32 -6.21 -69.90
CA PHE A 8 -10.32 -5.58 -69.04
C PHE A 8 -8.92 -5.71 -69.64
N THR A 9 -8.16 -4.62 -69.59
CA THR A 9 -6.75 -4.63 -69.93
C THR A 9 -5.96 -5.38 -68.86
N LEU A 10 -4.82 -5.96 -69.26
CA LEU A 10 -3.94 -6.67 -68.33
C LEU A 10 -3.45 -5.75 -67.18
N VAL A 11 -3.26 -4.46 -67.49
CA VAL A 11 -2.88 -3.46 -66.49
C VAL A 11 -4.01 -3.23 -65.47
N GLU A 12 -5.26 -3.09 -65.90
CA GLU A 12 -6.40 -2.93 -65.00
C GLU A 12 -6.58 -4.14 -64.07
N LEU A 13 -6.41 -5.36 -64.59
CA LEU A 13 -6.52 -6.57 -63.77
C LEU A 13 -5.44 -6.61 -62.67
N ILE A 14 -4.20 -6.26 -63.00
CA ILE A 14 -3.09 -6.24 -62.03
C ILE A 14 -3.32 -5.16 -60.96
N VAL A 15 -3.82 -3.98 -61.34
CA VAL A 15 -4.15 -2.91 -60.37
C VAL A 15 -5.27 -3.35 -59.42
N VAL A 16 -6.29 -4.03 -59.91
CA VAL A 16 -7.40 -4.51 -59.04
C VAL A 16 -6.93 -5.57 -58.05
N ILE A 17 -6.19 -6.60 -58.50
CA ILE A 17 -5.73 -7.66 -57.58
C ILE A 17 -4.72 -7.14 -56.56
N THR A 18 -3.91 -6.15 -56.93
CA THR A 18 -2.95 -5.51 -55.99
C THR A 18 -3.67 -4.67 -54.94
N ILE A 19 -4.66 -3.86 -55.34
CA ILE A 19 -5.48 -3.09 -54.39
C ILE A 19 -6.24 -4.03 -53.45
N ILE A 20 -6.88 -5.08 -53.97
CA ILE A 20 -7.59 -6.07 -53.14
C ILE A 20 -6.62 -6.79 -52.20
N GLY A 21 -5.42 -7.14 -52.66
CA GLY A 21 -4.38 -7.75 -51.83
C GLY A 21 -3.99 -6.87 -50.65
N VAL A 22 -3.74 -5.57 -50.91
CA VAL A 22 -3.41 -4.58 -49.86
C VAL A 22 -4.59 -4.34 -48.91
N LEU A 23 -5.81 -4.18 -49.42
CA LEU A 23 -6.99 -3.96 -48.58
C LEU A 23 -7.34 -5.20 -47.73
N SER A 24 -7.13 -6.40 -48.26
CA SER A 24 -7.40 -7.65 -47.55
C SER A 24 -6.45 -7.85 -46.38
N THR A 25 -5.16 -7.53 -46.55
CA THR A 25 -4.19 -7.65 -45.44
C THR A 25 -4.47 -6.62 -44.35
N ILE A 26 -4.78 -5.37 -44.70
CA ILE A 26 -5.16 -4.33 -43.74
C ILE A 26 -6.46 -4.70 -43.01
N GLY A 27 -7.48 -5.14 -43.76
CA GLY A 27 -8.77 -5.54 -43.21
C GLY A 27 -8.67 -6.72 -42.26
N PHE A 28 -7.85 -7.72 -42.58
CA PHE A 28 -7.64 -8.89 -41.73
C PHE A 28 -6.96 -8.54 -40.40
N VAL A 29 -5.90 -7.73 -40.44
CA VAL A 29 -5.21 -7.26 -39.21
C VAL A 29 -6.16 -6.44 -38.33
N SER A 30 -6.94 -5.53 -38.94
CA SER A 30 -7.91 -4.72 -38.20
C SER A 30 -9.01 -5.56 -37.55
N TYR A 31 -9.54 -6.56 -38.24
CA TYR A 31 -10.55 -7.47 -37.69
C TYR A 31 -9.99 -8.34 -36.55
N SER A 32 -8.76 -8.82 -36.69
CA SER A 32 -8.08 -9.60 -35.63
C SER A 32 -7.96 -8.79 -34.34
N ASN A 33 -7.57 -7.51 -34.42
CA ASN A 33 -7.46 -6.60 -33.27
C ASN A 33 -8.85 -6.24 -32.68
N TYR A 34 -9.88 -6.16 -33.51
CA TYR A 34 -11.24 -5.95 -33.01
C TYR A 34 -11.71 -7.14 -32.16
N LEU A 35 -11.40 -8.37 -32.59
CA LEU A 35 -11.75 -9.57 -31.84
C LEU A 35 -11.00 -9.70 -30.51
N THR A 36 -9.73 -9.29 -30.43
CA THR A 36 -8.97 -9.26 -29.16
C THR A 36 -9.60 -8.28 -28.18
N GLY A 37 -9.86 -7.04 -28.59
CA GLY A 37 -10.51 -6.04 -27.73
C GLY A 37 -11.93 -6.44 -27.27
N ALA A 38 -12.71 -7.08 -28.13
CA ALA A 38 -14.04 -7.61 -27.77
C ALA A 38 -13.94 -8.74 -26.73
N ARG A 39 -12.96 -9.64 -26.86
CA ARG A 39 -12.71 -10.72 -25.89
C ARG A 39 -12.18 -10.18 -24.57
N ASP A 40 -11.26 -9.22 -24.56
CA ASP A 40 -10.76 -8.59 -23.33
C ASP A 40 -11.85 -7.82 -22.58
N SER A 41 -12.72 -7.12 -23.32
CA SER A 41 -13.92 -6.49 -22.73
C SER A 41 -14.85 -7.52 -22.08
N ASN A 42 -15.03 -8.69 -22.73
CA ASN A 42 -15.80 -9.79 -22.18
C ASN A 42 -15.15 -10.38 -20.91
N ARG A 43 -13.83 -10.66 -20.95
CA ARG A 43 -13.06 -11.14 -19.80
C ARG A 43 -13.19 -10.22 -18.61
N TYR A 44 -12.96 -8.92 -18.81
CA TYR A 44 -13.06 -7.94 -17.74
C TYR A 44 -14.47 -7.87 -17.17
N SER A 45 -15.50 -7.87 -18.02
CA SER A 45 -16.89 -7.90 -17.54
C SER A 45 -17.26 -9.18 -16.78
N GLN A 46 -16.72 -10.34 -17.15
CA GLN A 46 -16.94 -11.59 -16.41
C GLN A 46 -16.21 -11.56 -15.07
N LEU A 47 -14.95 -11.08 -15.08
CA LEU A 47 -14.14 -10.94 -13.88
C LEU A 47 -14.78 -10.03 -12.83
N THR A 48 -15.40 -8.92 -13.23
CA THR A 48 -16.11 -8.05 -12.27
C THR A 48 -17.36 -8.72 -11.72
N LYS A 49 -18.22 -9.26 -12.59
CA LYS A 49 -19.48 -9.91 -12.19
C LYS A 49 -19.28 -11.08 -11.24
N LEU A 50 -18.29 -11.94 -11.53
CA LEU A 50 -17.97 -13.07 -10.66
C LEU A 50 -17.48 -12.60 -9.29
N SER A 51 -16.63 -11.57 -9.24
CA SER A 51 -16.07 -11.04 -8.00
C SER A 51 -17.16 -10.44 -7.14
N ASP A 52 -18.07 -9.67 -7.77
CA ASP A 52 -19.22 -9.07 -7.10
C ASP A 52 -20.18 -10.16 -6.59
N SER A 53 -20.43 -11.21 -7.37
CA SER A 53 -21.28 -12.33 -6.95
C SER A 53 -20.68 -13.08 -5.75
N LEU A 54 -19.37 -13.31 -5.75
CA LEU A 54 -18.67 -13.91 -4.61
C LEU A 54 -18.69 -12.99 -3.39
N GLN A 55 -18.55 -11.68 -3.56
CA GLN A 55 -18.65 -10.71 -2.46
C GLN A 55 -20.06 -10.69 -1.86
N VAL A 56 -21.11 -10.75 -2.68
CA VAL A 56 -22.49 -10.89 -2.20
C VAL A 56 -22.65 -12.18 -1.40
N TYR A 57 -22.12 -13.30 -1.91
CA TYR A 57 -22.12 -14.58 -1.18
C TYR A 57 -21.39 -14.47 0.18
N ALA A 58 -20.26 -13.76 0.22
CA ALA A 58 -19.46 -13.54 1.42
C ALA A 58 -20.20 -12.79 2.55
N THR A 59 -21.27 -12.07 2.24
CA THR A 59 -22.10 -11.40 3.26
C THR A 59 -22.89 -12.36 4.13
N GLN A 60 -23.14 -13.59 3.63
CA GLN A 60 -23.98 -14.58 4.30
C GLN A 60 -23.20 -15.82 4.74
N LYS A 61 -22.18 -16.22 3.97
CA LYS A 61 -21.42 -17.45 4.16
C LYS A 61 -19.94 -17.20 3.89
N SER A 62 -19.06 -18.03 4.46
CA SER A 62 -17.65 -18.03 4.08
C SER A 62 -17.49 -18.39 2.60
N LEU A 63 -16.66 -17.64 1.88
CA LEU A 63 -16.40 -17.84 0.46
C LEU A 63 -15.97 -19.29 0.16
N PRO A 64 -16.43 -19.91 -0.94
CA PRO A 64 -16.02 -21.28 -1.30
C PRO A 64 -14.51 -21.34 -1.53
N LEU A 65 -13.89 -22.50 -1.26
CA LEU A 65 -12.49 -22.72 -1.65
C LEU A 65 -12.40 -22.73 -3.19
N PRO A 66 -11.30 -22.24 -3.79
CA PRO A 66 -11.11 -22.34 -5.22
C PRO A 66 -11.01 -23.80 -5.69
N ASP A 67 -11.40 -24.07 -6.93
CA ASP A 67 -11.19 -25.38 -7.55
C ASP A 67 -9.70 -25.54 -7.91
N ASP A 68 -9.18 -26.77 -7.85
CA ASP A 68 -7.77 -27.11 -8.13
C ASP A 68 -6.76 -26.17 -7.43
N TYR A 69 -7.07 -25.76 -6.21
CA TYR A 69 -6.26 -24.80 -5.48
C TYR A 69 -4.94 -25.40 -4.98
N ILE A 70 -3.94 -24.53 -4.84
CA ILE A 70 -2.76 -24.77 -4.03
C ILE A 70 -2.81 -23.93 -2.75
N GLU A 71 -2.16 -24.42 -1.69
CA GLU A 71 -1.99 -23.64 -0.47
C GLU A 71 -0.80 -22.68 -0.62
N ILE A 72 -1.03 -21.41 -0.32
CA ILE A 72 0.02 -20.40 -0.21
C ILE A 72 0.41 -20.31 1.25
N THR A 73 1.69 -20.51 1.55
CA THR A 73 2.20 -20.62 2.91
C THR A 73 3.36 -19.66 3.14
N ALA A 74 3.58 -19.28 4.40
CA ALA A 74 4.75 -18.51 4.81
C ALA A 74 5.48 -19.26 5.93
N SER A 75 6.67 -19.82 5.63
CA SER A 75 7.45 -20.66 6.56
C SER A 75 6.89 -22.08 6.72
N GLY A 76 6.77 -22.79 5.59
CA GLY A 76 6.40 -24.20 5.52
C GLY A 76 4.89 -24.51 5.53
N ALA A 77 4.56 -25.78 5.26
CA ALA A 77 3.20 -26.28 5.00
C ALA A 77 2.17 -25.97 6.10
N THR A 78 2.60 -25.77 7.35
CA THR A 78 1.69 -25.58 8.49
C THR A 78 1.13 -24.16 8.58
N ASN A 79 1.74 -23.19 7.91
CA ASN A 79 1.32 -21.78 7.99
C ASN A 79 0.70 -21.28 6.68
N VAL A 80 -0.46 -21.85 6.35
CA VAL A 80 -1.29 -21.39 5.23
C VAL A 80 -1.76 -19.96 5.49
N ILE A 81 -1.55 -19.08 4.51
CA ILE A 81 -1.95 -17.68 4.53
C ILE A 81 -3.05 -17.38 3.48
N ALA A 82 -3.09 -18.14 2.40
CA ALA A 82 -4.08 -18.00 1.34
C ALA A 82 -4.19 -19.28 0.50
N TYR A 83 -5.18 -19.30 -0.39
CA TYR A 83 -5.42 -20.33 -1.38
C TYR A 83 -5.46 -19.66 -2.75
N GLN A 84 -4.83 -20.27 -3.76
CA GLN A 84 -4.96 -19.83 -5.14
C GLN A 84 -5.33 -21.01 -6.04
N GLY A 85 -6.43 -20.87 -6.77
CA GLY A 85 -6.92 -21.86 -7.73
C GLY A 85 -7.83 -21.19 -8.75
N TYR A 86 -8.92 -21.85 -9.13
CA TYR A 86 -9.88 -21.32 -10.09
C TYR A 86 -11.25 -21.04 -9.50
N VAL A 87 -11.97 -20.12 -10.14
CA VAL A 87 -13.43 -20.04 -10.04
C VAL A 87 -14.04 -21.14 -10.94
N GLY A 88 -13.82 -22.39 -10.55
CA GLY A 88 -14.19 -23.57 -11.33
C GLY A 88 -15.66 -23.96 -11.18
N SER A 89 -16.02 -25.17 -11.62
CA SER A 89 -17.41 -25.64 -11.59
C SER A 89 -18.00 -25.64 -10.19
N ASP A 90 -17.24 -26.05 -9.18
CA ASP A 90 -17.76 -26.25 -7.84
C ASP A 90 -18.01 -24.88 -7.17
N VAL A 91 -17.09 -23.93 -7.36
CA VAL A 91 -17.30 -22.54 -6.96
C VAL A 91 -18.52 -21.95 -7.66
N LEU A 92 -18.63 -22.08 -8.99
CA LEU A 92 -19.73 -21.50 -9.77
C LEU A 92 -21.10 -22.08 -9.36
N GLU A 93 -21.17 -23.40 -9.12
CA GLU A 93 -22.37 -24.06 -8.60
C GLU A 93 -22.71 -23.56 -7.20
N THR A 94 -21.71 -23.42 -6.32
CA THR A 94 -21.93 -22.94 -4.94
C THR A 94 -22.53 -21.54 -4.85
N ILE A 95 -22.21 -20.67 -5.81
CA ILE A 95 -22.73 -19.30 -5.88
C ILE A 95 -23.91 -19.14 -6.85
N ASP A 96 -24.46 -20.24 -7.37
CA ASP A 96 -25.54 -20.26 -8.37
C ASP A 96 -25.25 -19.42 -9.63
N TYR A 97 -23.99 -19.36 -10.07
CA TYR A 97 -23.57 -18.59 -11.23
C TYR A 97 -23.62 -19.42 -12.52
N THR A 98 -24.66 -19.22 -13.32
CA THR A 98 -24.95 -20.07 -14.50
C THR A 98 -24.43 -19.51 -15.83
N ASN A 99 -24.05 -18.22 -15.89
CA ASN A 99 -23.82 -17.52 -17.15
C ASN A 99 -22.38 -16.99 -17.28
N GLY A 100 -21.45 -17.89 -17.61
CA GLY A 100 -20.08 -17.55 -18.00
C GLY A 100 -19.03 -18.19 -17.10
N GLY A 101 -18.04 -17.39 -16.68
CA GLY A 101 -16.94 -17.83 -15.82
C GLY A 101 -15.77 -18.52 -16.53
N ARG A 102 -15.76 -18.53 -17.86
CA ARG A 102 -14.66 -19.06 -18.67
C ARG A 102 -14.16 -18.04 -19.69
N ASP A 103 -12.87 -18.13 -19.98
CA ASP A 103 -12.19 -17.32 -20.99
C ASP A 103 -12.76 -17.57 -22.40
N PRO A 104 -13.09 -16.52 -23.17
CA PRO A 104 -13.69 -16.69 -24.50
C PRO A 104 -12.74 -17.22 -25.58
N LYS A 105 -11.42 -17.30 -25.34
CA LYS A 105 -10.45 -17.81 -26.31
C LYS A 105 -10.04 -19.25 -26.04
N ASP A 106 -9.72 -19.58 -24.79
CA ASP A 106 -9.19 -20.90 -24.43
C ASP A 106 -10.12 -21.72 -23.51
N ASN A 107 -11.27 -21.16 -23.14
CA ASN A 107 -12.29 -21.81 -22.30
C ASN A 107 -11.77 -22.23 -20.91
N SER A 108 -10.67 -21.63 -20.46
CA SER A 108 -10.11 -21.80 -19.13
C SER A 108 -10.93 -21.04 -18.09
N TYR A 109 -10.85 -21.45 -16.82
CA TYR A 109 -11.46 -20.70 -15.71
C TYR A 109 -10.57 -19.53 -15.28
N TYR A 110 -11.16 -18.48 -14.71
CA TYR A 110 -10.39 -17.38 -14.15
C TYR A 110 -9.69 -17.77 -12.85
N THR A 111 -8.54 -17.16 -12.59
CA THR A 111 -7.79 -17.40 -11.35
C THR A 111 -8.47 -16.71 -10.18
N TYR A 112 -8.56 -17.43 -9.07
CA TYR A 112 -9.24 -17.04 -7.84
C TYR A 112 -8.28 -17.17 -6.66
N TYR A 113 -7.97 -16.03 -6.05
CA TYR A 113 -7.14 -15.92 -4.85
C TYR A 113 -8.01 -15.62 -3.63
N LEU A 114 -7.83 -16.39 -2.57
CA LEU A 114 -8.68 -16.38 -1.39
C LEU A 114 -7.84 -16.35 -0.11
N THR A 115 -8.16 -15.45 0.82
CA THR A 115 -7.50 -15.42 2.14
C THR A 115 -7.84 -16.66 2.97
N LYS A 116 -6.94 -17.05 3.88
CA LYS A 116 -7.14 -18.21 4.78
C LYS A 116 -8.48 -18.17 5.54
N ASP A 117 -8.90 -16.99 5.97
CA ASP A 117 -10.15 -16.79 6.70
C ASP A 117 -11.41 -16.87 5.82
N ARG A 118 -11.22 -17.02 4.49
CA ARG A 118 -12.27 -17.12 3.48
C ARG A 118 -13.23 -15.93 3.47
N LYS A 119 -12.71 -14.73 3.78
CA LYS A 119 -13.49 -13.47 3.79
C LYS A 119 -13.12 -12.50 2.67
N SER A 120 -11.91 -12.60 2.14
CA SER A 120 -11.38 -11.65 1.16
C SER A 120 -10.88 -12.38 -0.07
N LEU A 121 -11.15 -11.79 -1.25
CA LEU A 121 -10.71 -12.36 -2.52
C LEU A 121 -10.11 -11.34 -3.48
N GLN A 122 -9.34 -11.88 -4.41
CA GLN A 122 -8.91 -11.21 -5.63
C GLN A 122 -9.03 -12.18 -6.80
N MET A 123 -9.47 -11.70 -7.94
CA MET A 123 -9.56 -12.50 -9.15
C MET A 123 -8.62 -11.96 -10.22
N MET A 124 -8.18 -12.85 -11.11
CA MET A 124 -7.32 -12.50 -12.23
C MET A 124 -7.80 -13.14 -13.54
N ALA A 125 -7.73 -12.36 -14.60
CA ALA A 125 -7.87 -12.82 -15.98
C ALA A 125 -6.60 -12.45 -16.78
N LEU A 126 -6.27 -13.26 -17.78
CA LEU A 126 -5.12 -13.05 -18.66
C LEU A 126 -5.60 -12.39 -19.97
N MET A 127 -5.32 -11.10 -20.13
CA MET A 127 -5.72 -10.28 -21.28
C MET A 127 -4.83 -10.52 -22.49
N GLU A 128 -5.31 -10.25 -23.70
CA GLU A 128 -4.51 -10.40 -24.93
C GLU A 128 -3.78 -9.13 -25.32
N GLU A 129 -4.30 -7.96 -24.94
CA GLU A 129 -3.68 -6.68 -25.21
C GLU A 129 -3.05 -6.08 -23.95
N ALA A 130 -1.84 -5.56 -24.10
CA ALA A 130 -1.21 -4.76 -23.08
C ALA A 130 -2.01 -3.46 -22.94
N GLY A 131 -2.77 -3.31 -21.87
CA GLY A 131 -3.19 -1.98 -21.43
C GLY A 131 -1.94 -1.12 -21.20
N SER A 132 -2.04 0.20 -21.42
CA SER A 132 -0.93 1.14 -21.21
C SER A 132 -0.32 1.01 -19.81
N VAL A 133 0.73 0.19 -19.65
CA VAL A 133 1.83 0.28 -18.65
C VAL A 133 2.74 -0.95 -18.79
N ALA A 134 4.03 -0.64 -18.95
CA ALA A 134 5.25 -1.45 -18.81
C ALA A 134 5.63 -2.45 -19.91
N LEU A 135 6.46 -1.92 -20.82
CA LEU A 135 7.45 -2.61 -21.63
C LEU A 135 8.58 -3.17 -20.75
N THR A 136 8.92 -4.44 -20.92
CA THR A 136 10.33 -4.88 -20.98
C THR A 136 10.48 -5.92 -22.11
N PRO A 137 11.49 -5.80 -23.00
CA PRO A 137 11.70 -6.71 -24.10
C PRO A 137 12.56 -7.92 -23.70
N ASN A 138 12.09 -9.11 -24.11
CA ASN A 138 12.79 -10.35 -24.47
C ASN A 138 13.94 -10.90 -23.60
N LEU A 139 13.76 -12.14 -23.16
CA LEU A 139 14.77 -13.20 -23.24
C LEU A 139 14.09 -14.55 -23.54
N GLN A 140 14.30 -15.05 -24.76
CA GLN A 140 13.89 -16.40 -25.16
C GLN A 140 14.78 -17.43 -24.48
N ILE A 141 14.20 -18.34 -23.68
CA ILE A 141 14.87 -19.56 -23.20
C ILE A 141 13.94 -20.76 -23.47
N ASN A 142 14.55 -21.87 -23.86
CA ASN A 142 13.92 -23.08 -24.40
C ASN A 142 12.74 -23.61 -23.55
N LYS A 143 11.63 -23.82 -24.24
CA LYS A 143 10.32 -24.23 -23.73
C LYS A 143 10.27 -25.73 -23.41
N THR A 144 9.71 -26.06 -22.24
CA THR A 144 9.28 -27.43 -21.91
C THR A 144 7.87 -27.39 -21.31
N PHE A 145 6.88 -27.87 -22.06
CA PHE A 145 5.54 -28.38 -21.70
C PHE A 145 4.65 -27.70 -20.62
N ALA A 146 4.73 -26.39 -20.38
CA ALA A 146 3.65 -25.64 -19.71
C ALA A 146 2.81 -24.85 -20.72
N ALA A 147 1.54 -24.57 -20.39
CA ALA A 147 0.73 -23.63 -21.17
C ALA A 147 1.42 -22.26 -21.15
N ASP A 148 1.77 -21.74 -22.32
CA ASP A 148 2.58 -20.52 -22.44
C ASP A 148 1.67 -19.29 -22.54
N TYR A 149 1.60 -18.52 -21.46
CA TYR A 149 0.85 -17.26 -21.38
C TYR A 149 1.76 -16.02 -21.52
N SER A 150 2.97 -16.17 -22.05
CA SER A 150 3.92 -15.05 -22.22
C SER A 150 3.37 -13.90 -23.07
N ASP A 151 2.47 -14.20 -24.02
CA ASP A 151 1.77 -13.21 -24.85
C ASP A 151 0.46 -12.70 -24.20
N ARG A 152 0.27 -12.91 -22.90
CA ARG A 152 -0.90 -12.47 -22.14
C ARG A 152 -0.51 -11.55 -21.00
N TYR A 153 -1.45 -10.72 -20.57
CA TYR A 153 -1.24 -9.71 -19.54
C TYR A 153 -2.19 -9.93 -18.35
N PRO A 154 -1.67 -10.20 -17.14
CA PRO A 154 -2.49 -10.32 -15.94
C PRO A 154 -3.29 -9.04 -15.67
N LYS A 155 -4.61 -9.19 -15.50
CA LYS A 155 -5.51 -8.14 -15.04
C LYS A 155 -6.25 -8.62 -13.81
N VAL A 156 -6.20 -7.85 -12.74
CA VAL A 156 -6.81 -8.21 -11.45
C VAL A 156 -8.01 -7.33 -11.09
N TYR A 157 -8.94 -7.90 -10.32
CA TYR A 157 -10.09 -7.22 -9.76
C TYR A 157 -10.45 -7.77 -8.37
N GLY A 158 -10.96 -6.92 -7.47
CA GLY A 158 -11.24 -7.27 -6.07
C GLY A 158 -10.27 -6.60 -5.10
N ARG A 159 -10.09 -7.19 -3.90
CA ARG A 159 -9.14 -6.67 -2.91
C ARG A 159 -7.71 -6.84 -3.41
N LYS A 160 -6.81 -5.96 -2.96
CA LYS A 160 -5.39 -5.91 -3.35
C LYS A 160 -4.57 -6.96 -2.59
N LEU A 161 -4.77 -8.25 -2.91
CA LEU A 161 -4.19 -9.37 -2.15
C LEU A 161 -2.89 -9.92 -2.75
N GLY A 162 -2.66 -9.73 -4.04
CA GLY A 162 -1.46 -10.17 -4.75
C GLY A 162 -1.57 -11.56 -5.37
N VAL A 163 -2.32 -11.68 -6.49
CA VAL A 163 -2.42 -12.93 -7.26
C VAL A 163 -1.05 -13.30 -7.84
N LEU A 164 -0.67 -14.58 -7.73
CA LEU A 164 0.68 -15.06 -8.05
C LEU A 164 0.76 -15.74 -9.41
N THR A 165 1.73 -15.36 -10.23
CA THR A 165 2.06 -15.98 -11.53
C THR A 165 3.57 -16.17 -11.67
N GLU A 166 4.02 -17.07 -12.55
CA GLU A 166 5.43 -17.13 -12.94
C GLU A 166 5.82 -15.90 -13.77
N VAL A 167 7.05 -15.42 -13.57
CA VAL A 167 7.60 -14.22 -14.23
C VAL A 167 7.60 -14.30 -15.75
N ASP A 168 8.14 -15.38 -16.30
CA ASP A 168 8.48 -15.40 -17.74
C ASP A 168 7.29 -15.78 -18.61
N THR A 169 6.36 -16.55 -18.05
CA THR A 169 5.23 -17.12 -18.81
C THR A 169 3.88 -16.59 -18.37
N ASN A 170 3.79 -15.80 -17.29
CA ASN A 170 2.52 -15.43 -16.63
C ASN A 170 1.65 -16.63 -16.22
N THR A 171 2.21 -17.83 -16.16
CA THR A 171 1.50 -19.04 -15.75
C THR A 171 1.03 -18.90 -14.30
N PRO A 172 -0.27 -19.02 -14.00
CA PRO A 172 -0.76 -19.00 -12.62
C PRO A 172 -0.07 -20.06 -11.77
N VAL A 173 0.31 -19.75 -10.53
CA VAL A 173 1.11 -20.69 -9.71
C VAL A 173 0.42 -22.03 -9.47
N GLN A 174 -0.92 -22.07 -9.49
CA GLN A 174 -1.67 -23.32 -9.39
C GLN A 174 -1.46 -24.24 -10.60
N GLU A 175 -0.90 -23.77 -11.73
CA GLU A 175 -0.59 -24.56 -12.93
C GLU A 175 0.85 -25.06 -12.98
N LEU A 176 1.73 -24.53 -12.14
CA LEU A 176 3.16 -24.85 -12.19
C LEU A 176 3.39 -26.31 -11.80
N THR A 177 4.01 -27.07 -12.71
CA THR A 177 4.26 -28.49 -12.50
C THR A 177 5.21 -28.77 -11.34
N SER A 178 6.14 -27.83 -11.07
CA SER A 178 7.04 -27.91 -9.91
C SER A 178 6.30 -27.87 -8.58
N ILE A 179 5.13 -27.22 -8.53
CA ILE A 179 4.27 -27.13 -7.35
C ILE A 179 3.26 -28.28 -7.35
N LYS A 180 2.57 -28.54 -8.47
CA LYS A 180 1.57 -29.62 -8.59
C LYS A 180 2.14 -31.02 -8.33
N ASN A 181 3.31 -31.31 -8.88
CA ASN A 181 3.96 -32.63 -8.72
C ASN A 181 4.92 -32.68 -7.53
N GLY A 182 5.08 -31.56 -6.81
CA GLY A 182 5.92 -31.43 -5.63
C GLY A 182 5.10 -31.52 -4.35
N SER A 183 5.17 -30.47 -3.54
CA SER A 183 4.65 -30.45 -2.17
C SER A 183 3.15 -30.17 -2.04
N GLY A 184 2.47 -29.75 -3.12
CA GLY A 184 1.06 -29.33 -3.10
C GLY A 184 0.79 -27.96 -2.46
N TYR A 185 1.85 -27.25 -2.06
CA TYR A 185 1.81 -25.89 -1.52
C TYR A 185 2.98 -25.07 -2.06
N LEU A 186 2.80 -23.75 -2.08
CA LEU A 186 3.85 -22.77 -2.37
C LEU A 186 4.26 -22.07 -1.08
N ASP A 187 5.51 -22.27 -0.64
CA ASP A 187 6.10 -21.46 0.43
C ASP A 187 6.72 -20.21 -0.16
N ILE A 188 6.01 -19.10 -0.03
CA ILE A 188 6.44 -17.82 -0.62
C ILE A 188 7.71 -17.29 0.03
N LEU A 189 8.17 -17.82 1.18
CA LEU A 189 9.41 -17.40 1.82
C LEU A 189 10.62 -18.22 1.37
N ASN A 190 10.41 -19.49 1.04
CA ASN A 190 11.50 -20.43 0.76
C ASN A 190 11.48 -20.96 -0.69
N THR A 191 10.62 -20.42 -1.54
CA THR A 191 10.54 -20.83 -2.95
C THR A 191 11.72 -20.33 -3.77
N ASN A 192 12.22 -21.17 -4.66
CA ASN A 192 13.18 -20.79 -5.70
C ASN A 192 12.48 -20.38 -7.01
N GLU A 193 11.16 -20.52 -7.08
CA GLU A 193 10.37 -20.09 -8.23
C GLU A 193 10.40 -18.56 -8.34
N ASN A 194 10.54 -18.07 -9.57
CA ASN A 194 10.50 -16.64 -9.84
C ASN A 194 9.06 -16.23 -10.12
N ILE A 195 8.44 -15.57 -9.14
CA ILE A 195 7.00 -15.31 -9.10
C ILE A 195 6.74 -13.80 -9.12
N ILE A 196 5.68 -13.41 -9.82
CA ILE A 196 5.08 -12.08 -9.79
C ILE A 196 3.81 -12.14 -8.94
N SER A 197 3.69 -11.23 -7.98
CA SER A 197 2.47 -10.93 -7.25
C SER A 197 1.84 -9.68 -7.81
N THR A 198 0.66 -9.82 -8.43
CA THR A 198 -0.09 -8.71 -9.01
C THR A 198 -1.13 -8.22 -8.01
N ILE A 199 -0.81 -7.09 -7.36
CA ILE A 199 -1.63 -6.49 -6.29
C ILE A 199 -2.70 -5.58 -6.87
N ASP A 200 -2.32 -4.77 -7.86
CA ASP A 200 -3.20 -3.87 -8.61
C ASP A 200 -2.71 -3.78 -10.07
N ASN A 201 -3.53 -3.21 -10.94
CA ASN A 201 -3.27 -3.04 -12.37
C ASN A 201 -2.18 -1.98 -12.64
N GLY A 202 -0.95 -2.28 -12.23
CA GLY A 202 0.23 -1.41 -12.28
C GLY A 202 1.19 -1.59 -11.09
N ASN A 203 0.73 -2.23 -10.00
CA ASN A 203 1.55 -2.54 -8.84
C ASN A 203 1.81 -4.05 -8.78
N VAL A 204 3.01 -4.44 -9.17
CA VAL A 204 3.47 -5.83 -9.18
C VAL A 204 4.72 -5.97 -8.31
N LEU A 205 4.81 -7.06 -7.56
CA LEU A 205 6.01 -7.43 -6.80
C LEU A 205 6.59 -8.68 -7.44
N GLN A 206 7.83 -8.63 -7.89
CA GLN A 206 8.49 -9.73 -8.58
C GLN A 206 9.68 -10.24 -7.77
N GLY A 207 9.79 -11.56 -7.64
CA GLY A 207 10.99 -12.17 -7.07
C GLY A 207 10.86 -13.63 -6.70
N THR A 208 11.87 -14.12 -5.98
CA THR A 208 11.87 -15.45 -5.35
C THR A 208 11.59 -15.32 -3.85
N GLY A 209 11.59 -16.43 -3.11
CA GLY A 209 11.29 -16.46 -1.68
C GLY A 209 12.09 -15.46 -0.83
N ASN A 210 13.32 -15.13 -1.24
CA ASN A 210 14.15 -14.11 -0.58
C ASN A 210 13.62 -12.68 -0.71
N ILE A 211 13.00 -12.34 -1.84
CA ILE A 211 12.39 -11.02 -2.07
C ILE A 211 11.07 -10.93 -1.31
N PHE A 212 10.29 -12.01 -1.29
CA PHE A 212 9.06 -12.12 -0.51
C PHE A 212 9.32 -12.24 1.00
N LEU A 213 10.47 -12.75 1.46
CA LEU A 213 10.96 -12.65 2.85
C LEU A 213 11.23 -11.19 3.25
N GLY A 214 11.79 -10.41 2.33
CA GLY A 214 11.88 -8.95 2.47
C GLY A 214 10.51 -8.29 2.58
N LEU A 215 9.46 -8.92 2.02
CA LEU A 215 8.07 -8.45 2.03
C LEU A 215 7.17 -9.07 3.12
N SER A 216 7.49 -10.22 3.71
CA SER A 216 6.78 -10.72 4.90
C SER A 216 7.21 -10.00 6.16
N GLN A 217 8.41 -9.42 6.13
CA GLN A 217 8.76 -8.35 7.05
C GLN A 217 8.04 -7.04 6.67
N SER A 218 7.27 -6.92 5.56
CA SER A 218 6.78 -5.63 5.01
C SER A 218 5.64 -4.91 5.71
N ASN A 219 5.03 -5.46 6.76
CA ASN A 219 4.36 -4.57 7.71
C ASN A 219 5.37 -3.73 8.51
N ARG A 220 6.64 -4.18 8.60
CA ARG A 220 7.81 -3.35 8.94
C ARG A 220 8.56 -2.83 7.70
N THR A 221 8.66 -3.56 6.59
CA THR A 221 9.39 -3.16 5.38
C THR A 221 8.71 -2.15 4.45
N LEU A 222 7.39 -1.96 4.39
CA LEU A 222 6.85 -0.76 3.72
C LEU A 222 7.30 0.51 4.46
N ALA A 223 7.46 0.37 5.78
CA ALA A 223 8.09 1.34 6.66
C ALA A 223 9.63 1.41 6.54
N LEU A 224 10.30 0.35 6.09
CA LEU A 224 11.76 0.31 5.83
C LEU A 224 12.13 0.68 4.36
N GLN A 225 11.25 0.49 3.37
CA GLN A 225 11.45 0.77 1.94
C GLN A 225 10.91 2.14 1.52
N ASP A 226 9.88 2.65 2.20
CA ASP A 226 9.61 4.08 2.09
C ASP A 226 10.74 4.81 2.81
N ASN A 227 11.75 5.20 2.04
CA ASN A 227 12.88 5.99 2.53
C ASN A 227 12.44 7.27 3.24
N SER A 228 11.20 7.71 3.02
CA SER A 228 10.62 8.85 3.70
C SER A 228 10.02 8.53 5.06
N LEU A 229 9.69 7.27 5.39
CA LEU A 229 9.21 6.95 6.73
C LEU A 229 10.40 6.94 7.71
N VAL A 230 10.37 7.89 8.63
CA VAL A 230 11.45 8.15 9.59
C VAL A 230 11.17 7.64 11.00
N LEU A 231 9.90 7.33 11.30
CA LEU A 231 9.49 6.74 12.57
C LEU A 231 8.19 5.94 12.39
N HIS A 232 8.14 4.72 12.91
CA HIS A 232 6.92 3.91 13.01
C HIS A 232 6.79 3.28 14.39
N MET A 233 5.75 3.62 15.12
CA MET A 233 5.47 3.07 16.44
C MET A 233 4.14 2.33 16.40
N ASN A 234 4.16 1.01 16.57
CA ASN A 234 2.96 0.14 16.62
C ASN A 234 2.56 -0.25 18.06
N PHE A 235 3.35 0.19 19.04
CA PHE A 235 3.21 -0.05 20.49
C PHE A 235 2.99 -1.50 20.95
N SER A 236 3.16 -2.46 20.03
CA SER A 236 3.01 -3.89 20.25
C SER A 236 4.37 -4.55 20.44
N ASP A 237 5.44 -3.87 20.03
CA ASP A 237 6.80 -4.38 20.03
C ASP A 237 7.74 -3.52 20.90
N LEU A 238 8.55 -4.22 21.70
CA LEU A 238 9.70 -3.63 22.37
C LEU A 238 10.98 -4.01 21.62
N SER A 239 11.95 -3.11 21.60
CA SER A 239 13.25 -3.43 21.06
C SER A 239 14.03 -4.34 22.01
N ASN A 240 15.12 -4.93 21.53
CA ASN A 240 15.97 -5.81 22.34
C ASN A 240 16.56 -5.11 23.58
N THR A 241 16.51 -3.77 23.61
CA THR A 241 16.96 -2.96 24.76
C THR A 241 15.84 -2.60 25.73
N GLY A 242 14.61 -3.12 25.52
CA GLY A 242 13.45 -2.83 26.36
C GLY A 242 12.86 -1.44 26.14
N ARG A 243 13.18 -0.80 25.01
CA ARG A 243 12.64 0.49 24.56
C ARG A 243 11.43 0.26 23.66
N MET A 244 10.62 1.30 23.45
CA MET A 244 9.53 1.22 22.48
C MET A 244 10.14 1.16 21.07
N ALA A 245 9.85 0.09 20.32
CA ALA A 245 10.54 -0.18 19.08
C ALA A 245 10.10 0.78 17.96
N ASP A 246 11.09 1.30 17.22
CA ASP A 246 10.84 1.95 15.93
C ASP A 246 10.84 0.90 14.80
N GLY A 247 9.72 0.78 14.09
CA GLY A 247 9.56 -0.08 12.92
C GLY A 247 10.18 0.47 11.63
N SER A 248 10.67 1.70 11.62
CA SER A 248 11.36 2.32 10.47
C SER A 248 12.81 1.85 10.33
N LYS A 249 13.48 2.22 9.23
CA LYS A 249 14.88 1.82 8.97
C LYS A 249 15.89 2.57 9.83
N TYR A 250 15.45 3.63 10.49
CA TYR A 250 16.30 4.48 11.29
C TYR A 250 16.48 3.96 12.72
N ASN A 251 15.61 3.04 13.16
CA ASN A 251 15.72 2.34 14.44
C ASN A 251 15.88 3.31 15.63
N ASN A 252 15.05 4.36 15.61
CA ASN A 252 14.98 5.42 16.60
C ASN A 252 14.10 5.00 17.79
N ASP A 253 14.47 3.90 18.45
CA ASP A 253 13.74 3.37 19.61
C ASP A 253 13.59 4.43 20.71
N LEU A 254 12.39 4.55 21.27
CA LEU A 254 12.07 5.61 22.24
C LEU A 254 12.08 5.11 23.68
N LEU A 255 12.56 5.98 24.57
CA LEU A 255 12.51 5.82 26.02
C LEU A 255 11.10 6.12 26.55
N CYS A 256 10.68 5.41 27.58
CA CYS A 256 9.38 5.58 28.21
C CYS A 256 9.50 6.37 29.51
N TYR A 257 8.63 7.35 29.71
CA TYR A 257 8.59 8.17 30.92
C TYR A 257 7.20 8.16 31.54
N GLU A 258 7.14 8.02 32.86
CA GLU A 258 5.94 8.20 33.67
C GLU A 258 6.26 9.14 34.83
N ASN A 259 5.45 10.19 35.03
CA ASN A 259 5.68 11.23 36.03
C ASN A 259 7.09 11.85 35.96
N ASN A 260 7.59 12.11 34.74
CA ASN A 260 8.94 12.64 34.44
C ASN A 260 10.09 11.77 34.95
N ARG A 261 9.87 10.47 35.14
CA ARG A 261 10.92 9.49 35.43
C ARG A 261 10.95 8.45 34.33
N GLU A 262 12.15 8.11 33.88
CA GLU A 262 12.34 7.02 32.93
C GLU A 262 11.87 5.71 33.59
N VAL A 263 11.06 4.96 32.86
CA VAL A 263 10.49 3.68 33.29
C VAL A 263 10.71 2.65 32.19
N ASN A 264 10.67 1.37 32.55
CA ASN A 264 10.73 0.30 31.56
C ASN A 264 9.47 0.31 30.68
N CYS A 265 9.64 0.32 29.35
CA CYS A 265 8.54 0.36 28.40
C CYS A 265 7.60 -0.86 28.46
N SER A 266 8.02 -1.97 29.07
CA SER A 266 7.12 -3.12 29.30
C SER A 266 5.94 -2.80 30.21
N ILE A 267 6.04 -1.79 31.07
CA ILE A 267 4.93 -1.32 31.90
C ILE A 267 3.79 -0.76 31.03
N PHE A 268 4.14 -0.23 29.86
CA PHE A 268 3.23 0.39 28.91
C PHE A 268 2.60 -0.65 27.97
N ALA A 269 3.29 -1.76 27.69
CA ALA A 269 2.92 -2.76 26.68
C ALA A 269 1.71 -3.67 27.05
N SER A 270 1.15 -3.55 28.27
CA SER A 270 0.08 -4.46 28.75
C SER A 270 -1.35 -4.10 28.30
N GLU A 271 -1.51 -3.06 27.46
CA GLU A 271 -2.80 -2.42 27.17
C GLU A 271 -3.40 -2.78 25.79
N GLY A 272 -3.15 -4.00 25.30
CA GLY A 272 -3.89 -4.57 24.16
C GLY A 272 -3.59 -3.92 22.79
N GLY A 273 -2.33 -3.54 22.55
CA GLY A 273 -1.85 -2.99 21.27
C GLY A 273 -1.91 -1.47 21.17
N ASN A 274 -2.66 -0.80 22.05
CA ASN A 274 -2.68 0.66 22.15
C ASN A 274 -1.89 1.10 23.39
N LEU A 275 -1.35 2.33 23.37
CA LEU A 275 -0.67 2.93 24.51
C LEU A 275 -1.54 4.02 25.16
N THR A 276 -1.91 3.84 26.43
CA THR A 276 -2.59 4.86 27.22
C THR A 276 -1.59 5.81 27.88
N MET A 277 -1.75 7.11 27.58
CA MET A 277 -0.87 8.16 28.07
C MET A 277 -1.31 8.77 29.42
N ASN A 278 -2.62 8.77 29.74
CA ASN A 278 -3.21 9.23 31.00
C ASN A 278 -2.76 10.63 31.49
N GLY A 279 -2.24 11.49 30.61
CA GLY A 279 -1.73 12.81 30.96
C GLY A 279 -0.51 12.81 31.88
N ASN A 280 0.16 11.68 32.08
CA ASN A 280 1.35 11.55 32.92
C ASN A 280 2.47 10.70 32.30
N ARG A 281 2.24 10.13 31.11
CA ARG A 281 3.22 9.37 30.34
C ARG A 281 3.60 10.10 29.05
N TYR A 282 4.83 9.86 28.61
CA TYR A 282 5.30 10.25 27.29
C TYR A 282 6.46 9.34 26.85
N LEU A 283 6.76 9.37 25.57
CA LEU A 283 7.97 8.77 25.01
C LEU A 283 8.92 9.89 24.62
N ALA A 284 10.22 9.67 24.77
CA ALA A 284 11.24 10.62 24.33
C ALA A 284 12.36 9.90 23.59
N SER A 285 12.95 10.60 22.62
CA SER A 285 14.12 10.10 21.92
C SER A 285 15.41 10.53 22.62
N ASP A 286 16.34 9.60 22.81
CA ASP A 286 17.73 9.89 23.19
C ASP A 286 18.67 10.05 21.99
N LYS A 287 18.18 9.70 20.80
CA LYS A 287 18.82 9.92 19.51
C LYS A 287 18.08 11.01 18.75
N LEU A 288 18.71 11.56 17.72
CA LEU A 288 17.96 12.40 16.81
C LEU A 288 17.09 11.55 15.91
N VAL A 289 15.78 11.64 16.13
CA VAL A 289 14.81 11.30 15.10
C VAL A 289 15.02 12.30 13.98
N TYR A 290 15.41 11.78 12.82
CA TYR A 290 15.74 12.47 11.55
C TYR A 290 15.29 13.93 11.42
N ASP A 291 16.14 14.75 10.79
CA ASP A 291 15.95 16.18 10.51
C ASP A 291 14.58 16.48 9.84
N LEU A 292 13.53 16.68 10.64
CA LEU A 292 12.22 17.17 10.17
C LEU A 292 12.26 18.67 9.83
N TYR A 293 13.44 19.27 9.65
CA TYR A 293 13.62 20.60 9.05
C TYR A 293 13.52 20.54 7.52
N THR A 294 12.64 19.67 7.03
CA THR A 294 12.20 19.64 5.66
C THR A 294 11.00 20.58 5.53
N ASP A 295 10.86 21.24 4.40
CA ASP A 295 9.66 22.03 4.09
C ASP A 295 8.41 21.14 3.89
N GLN A 296 8.57 19.82 3.96
CA GLN A 296 7.51 18.84 3.73
C GLN A 296 7.62 17.64 4.67
N PHE A 297 6.51 17.27 5.30
CA PHE A 297 6.43 16.07 6.14
C PHE A 297 4.97 15.63 6.29
N THR A 298 4.75 14.41 6.78
CA THR A 298 3.42 13.90 7.12
C THR A 298 3.46 13.14 8.43
N TYR A 299 2.58 13.51 9.36
CA TYR A 299 2.32 12.76 10.59
C TYR A 299 1.01 12.01 10.45
N ILE A 300 0.98 10.75 10.89
CA ILE A 300 -0.23 9.93 10.98
C ILE A 300 -0.25 9.24 12.34
N ALA A 301 -1.41 9.18 12.97
CA ALA A 301 -1.58 8.45 14.23
C ALA A 301 -3.02 7.98 14.41
N LYS A 302 -3.19 6.85 15.08
CA LYS A 302 -4.48 6.42 15.64
C LYS A 302 -4.60 6.94 17.06
N VAL A 303 -5.71 7.61 17.36
CA VAL A 303 -5.91 8.26 18.66
C VAL A 303 -7.31 8.02 19.20
N ASN A 304 -7.43 8.00 20.52
CA ASN A 304 -8.68 8.08 21.25
C ASN A 304 -8.52 9.05 22.43
N LEU A 305 -9.31 10.12 22.46
CA LEU A 305 -9.13 11.23 23.40
C LEU A 305 -9.92 11.03 24.68
N PHE A 306 -9.26 11.17 25.84
CA PHE A 306 -9.93 11.05 27.15
C PHE A 306 -10.39 12.43 27.66
N SER A 307 -9.50 13.43 27.64
CA SER A 307 -9.81 14.83 27.96
C SER A 307 -9.42 15.81 26.85
N GLY A 308 -9.98 17.01 26.89
CA GLY A 308 -9.73 18.07 25.89
C GLY A 308 -8.60 19.03 26.27
N THR A 309 -8.05 18.94 27.48
CA THR A 309 -7.20 20.03 28.00
C THR A 309 -5.73 19.69 27.96
N GLY A 310 -5.05 20.26 26.96
CA GLY A 310 -3.64 20.64 27.05
C GLY A 310 -2.62 19.51 26.89
N GLY A 311 -2.13 19.35 25.67
CA GLY A 311 -0.91 18.61 25.35
C GLY A 311 -0.68 18.52 23.86
N ALA A 312 0.37 17.84 23.41
CA ALA A 312 0.58 17.55 21.99
C ALA A 312 0.86 16.07 21.81
N LEU A 313 0.44 15.51 20.67
CA LEU A 313 0.78 14.13 20.36
C LEU A 313 2.26 14.02 19.95
N ILE A 314 2.74 14.98 19.15
CA ILE A 314 4.13 15.04 18.73
C ILE A 314 4.66 16.41 19.11
N GLY A 315 5.72 16.43 19.92
CA GLY A 315 6.41 17.64 20.34
C GLY A 315 7.87 17.58 19.91
N GLN A 316 8.32 18.60 19.20
CA GLN A 316 9.71 18.78 18.83
C GLN A 316 10.16 20.19 19.17
N TYR A 317 11.35 20.28 19.73
CA TYR A 317 12.00 21.53 20.04
C TYR A 317 13.45 21.44 19.60
N THR A 318 13.96 22.49 18.95
CA THR A 318 15.39 22.59 18.67
C THR A 318 15.88 24.02 18.83
N LYS A 319 17.09 24.15 19.35
CA LYS A 319 17.73 25.44 19.59
C LYS A 319 19.22 25.35 19.30
N ASP A 320 19.74 26.36 18.61
CA ASP A 320 21.19 26.53 18.44
C ASP A 320 21.86 26.76 19.80
N LEU A 321 23.06 26.22 20.02
CA LEU A 321 23.81 26.44 21.26
C LEU A 321 24.14 27.93 21.49
N GLN A 322 24.25 28.71 20.41
CA GLN A 322 24.44 30.16 20.45
C GLN A 322 23.15 30.92 20.83
N GLY A 323 22.01 30.23 20.86
CA GLY A 323 20.74 30.68 21.42
C GLY A 323 19.89 31.62 20.57
N SER A 324 20.34 31.97 19.37
CA SER A 324 19.68 32.95 18.49
C SER A 324 18.44 32.42 17.77
N HIS A 325 18.29 31.10 17.64
CA HIS A 325 17.23 30.48 16.86
C HIS A 325 16.61 29.30 17.63
N SER A 326 15.27 29.26 17.66
CA SER A 326 14.52 28.11 18.14
C SER A 326 13.48 27.68 17.11
N TYR A 327 13.30 26.38 17.02
CA TYR A 327 12.26 25.72 16.27
C TYR A 327 11.35 24.98 17.23
N GLU A 328 10.06 25.24 17.11
CA GLU A 328 9.02 24.57 17.87
C GLU A 328 8.04 23.92 16.89
N ASN A 329 7.73 22.64 17.10
CA ASN A 329 6.74 21.92 16.31
C ASN A 329 5.89 21.08 17.25
N HIS A 330 4.61 21.41 17.29
CA HIS A 330 3.62 20.73 18.10
C HIS A 330 2.48 20.30 17.19
N ALA A 331 2.46 19.01 16.84
CA ALA A 331 1.39 18.44 16.05
C ALA A 331 0.33 17.79 16.93
N PHE A 332 -0.92 17.94 16.49
CA PHE A 332 -2.11 17.48 17.20
C PHE A 332 -2.12 17.96 18.65
N ARG A 333 -1.82 19.26 18.82
CA ARG A 333 -1.94 19.94 20.09
C ARG A 333 -3.41 20.05 20.47
N LEU A 334 -3.79 19.51 21.62
CA LEU A 334 -5.16 19.51 22.12
C LEU A 334 -5.51 20.85 22.75
N TYR A 335 -6.54 21.48 22.19
CA TYR A 335 -7.20 22.65 22.75
C TYR A 335 -8.69 22.43 22.81
N ASP A 336 -9.15 22.01 23.99
CA ASP A 336 -10.55 21.68 24.25
C ASP A 336 -11.08 20.62 23.27
N THR A 337 -11.80 21.03 22.23
CA THR A 337 -12.33 20.13 21.19
C THR A 337 -11.52 20.13 19.91
N SER A 338 -10.42 20.88 19.81
CA SER A 338 -9.66 21.03 18.56
C SER A 338 -8.27 20.42 18.63
N PHE A 339 -7.86 19.81 17.53
CA PHE A 339 -6.46 19.60 17.23
C PHE A 339 -5.87 20.82 16.56
N VAL A 340 -4.73 21.25 17.08
CA VAL A 340 -3.97 22.39 16.60
C VAL A 340 -2.61 21.91 16.15
N TYR A 341 -2.20 22.35 14.97
CA TYR A 341 -0.81 22.29 14.57
C TYR A 341 -0.24 23.68 14.87
N ASP A 342 0.85 23.72 15.62
CA ASP A 342 1.52 24.95 16.01
C ASP A 342 2.99 24.78 15.72
N ASN A 343 3.49 25.59 14.79
CA ASN A 343 4.88 25.54 14.41
C ASN A 343 5.49 26.93 14.32
N TRP A 344 6.65 27.07 14.96
CA TRP A 344 7.41 28.30 15.01
C TRP A 344 8.82 28.07 14.46
N PRO A 345 9.12 28.51 13.22
CA PRO A 345 10.46 28.38 12.66
C PRO A 345 11.41 29.47 13.20
N PRO A 346 12.73 29.26 13.10
CA PRO A 346 13.77 30.25 13.45
C PRO A 346 13.58 31.65 12.84
N SER A 347 13.11 31.70 11.60
CA SER A 347 12.90 32.92 10.82
C SER A 347 11.65 33.71 11.23
N GLY A 348 10.81 33.15 12.10
CA GLY A 348 9.52 33.72 12.47
C GLY A 348 8.40 33.45 11.45
N GLY A 349 7.18 33.90 11.77
CA GLY A 349 6.01 33.68 10.91
C GLY A 349 5.34 32.32 11.13
N GLY A 350 5.06 31.99 12.39
CA GLY A 350 4.49 30.70 12.79
C GLY A 350 3.26 30.29 11.99
N PHE A 351 3.12 28.98 11.78
CA PHE A 351 1.99 28.40 11.08
C PHE A 351 1.10 27.66 12.08
N LYS A 352 -0.17 28.09 12.11
CA LYS A 352 -1.19 27.49 12.94
C LYS A 352 -2.40 27.12 12.11
N ILE A 353 -2.86 25.89 12.28
CA ILE A 353 -4.11 25.40 11.70
C ILE A 353 -4.82 24.56 12.77
N ASP A 354 -6.13 24.77 12.92
CA ASP A 354 -6.95 24.13 13.93
C ASP A 354 -8.16 23.44 13.33
N PHE A 355 -8.43 22.22 13.78
CA PHE A 355 -9.52 21.38 13.32
C PHE A 355 -10.33 20.89 14.52
N GLU A 356 -11.64 21.14 14.51
CA GLU A 356 -12.56 20.63 15.53
C GLU A 356 -12.72 19.11 15.39
N VAL A 357 -12.48 18.39 16.48
CA VAL A 357 -12.55 16.94 16.53
C VAL A 357 -14.00 16.50 16.78
N PRO A 358 -14.63 15.77 15.83
CA PRO A 358 -16.06 15.54 15.86
C PRO A 358 -16.54 14.55 16.95
N ASN A 359 -15.67 13.72 17.52
CA ASN A 359 -16.03 12.78 18.59
C ASN A 359 -14.81 12.26 19.39
N LYS A 360 -15.05 11.74 20.60
CA LYS A 360 -14.04 11.07 21.45
C LYS A 360 -13.99 9.56 21.24
N SER A 361 -13.99 9.12 19.98
CA SER A 361 -13.83 7.70 19.60
C SER A 361 -12.49 7.49 18.90
N TYR A 362 -12.10 6.22 18.72
CA TYR A 362 -10.94 5.90 17.90
C TYR A 362 -11.05 6.52 16.51
N MET A 363 -9.99 7.19 16.11
CA MET A 363 -9.88 7.87 14.82
C MET A 363 -8.43 7.90 14.37
N VAL A 364 -8.25 7.89 13.05
CA VAL A 364 -6.93 8.10 12.44
C VAL A 364 -6.84 9.57 12.05
N VAL A 365 -5.83 10.24 12.57
CA VAL A 365 -5.53 11.64 12.27
C VAL A 365 -4.28 11.73 11.43
N ALA A 366 -4.29 12.59 10.42
CA ALA A 366 -3.07 12.94 9.69
C ALA A 366 -2.91 14.45 9.57
N LEU A 367 -1.66 14.89 9.63
CA LEU A 367 -1.23 16.25 9.33
C LEU A 367 -0.18 16.16 8.24
N ARG A 368 -0.48 16.74 7.07
CA ARG A 368 0.47 16.90 5.98
C ARG A 368 0.95 18.34 5.92
N ARG A 369 2.25 18.55 5.76
CA ARG A 369 2.88 19.84 5.49
C ARG A 369 3.59 19.77 4.14
N SER A 370 3.41 20.80 3.31
CA SER A 370 4.14 20.98 2.05
C SER A 370 4.39 22.47 1.78
N GLY A 371 5.65 22.92 1.85
CA GLY A 371 6.07 24.29 1.59
C GLY A 371 5.52 25.28 2.62
N ILE A 372 4.47 26.03 2.28
CA ILE A 372 3.69 26.88 3.21
C ILE A 372 2.29 26.32 3.53
N ASN A 373 1.87 25.24 2.87
CA ASN A 373 0.55 24.65 3.03
C ASN A 373 0.55 23.54 4.10
N GLY A 374 -0.56 23.40 4.81
CA GLY A 374 -0.84 22.30 5.71
C GLY A 374 -2.26 21.78 5.54
N ASP A 375 -2.42 20.47 5.65
CA ASP A 375 -3.71 19.80 5.51
C ASP A 375 -3.95 18.84 6.68
N TYR A 376 -5.16 18.86 7.22
CA TYR A 376 -5.63 17.85 8.16
C TYR A 376 -6.49 16.80 7.47
N TYR A 377 -6.34 15.57 7.95
CA TYR A 377 -7.15 14.44 7.54
C TYR A 377 -7.73 13.76 8.76
N LEU A 378 -8.97 13.31 8.62
CA LEU A 378 -9.66 12.46 9.57
C LEU A 378 -10.12 11.20 8.84
N ASN A 379 -9.71 10.04 9.35
CA ASN A 379 -10.05 8.73 8.79
C ASN A 379 -9.78 8.64 7.28
N GLY A 380 -8.61 9.12 6.85
CA GLY A 380 -8.17 9.10 5.46
C GLY A 380 -8.79 10.18 4.55
N LEU A 381 -9.71 11.02 5.05
CA LEU A 381 -10.34 12.08 4.29
C LEU A 381 -9.79 13.45 4.70
N LYS A 382 -9.44 14.29 3.72
CA LYS A 382 -9.03 15.68 3.97
C LYS A 382 -10.19 16.47 4.54
N VAL A 383 -10.01 17.06 5.70
CA VAL A 383 -11.04 17.84 6.42
C VAL A 383 -10.76 19.33 6.44
N LEU A 384 -9.49 19.74 6.30
CA LEU A 384 -9.10 21.14 6.35
C LEU A 384 -7.79 21.38 5.60
N SER A 385 -7.67 22.55 5.01
CA SER A 385 -6.43 23.07 4.41
C SER A 385 -6.17 24.49 4.91
N GLY A 386 -4.90 24.83 5.13
CA GLY A 386 -4.47 26.16 5.54
C GLY A 386 -3.06 26.47 5.02
N SER A 387 -2.66 27.73 5.12
CA SER A 387 -1.34 28.20 4.68
C SER A 387 -0.70 29.09 5.75
N GLY A 388 0.59 28.87 6.01
CA GLY A 388 1.43 29.70 6.88
C GLY A 388 2.06 30.88 6.15
N SER A 389 2.75 31.72 6.92
CA SER A 389 3.35 32.98 6.43
C SER A 389 4.74 32.82 5.82
N SER A 390 5.44 31.71 6.10
CA SER A 390 6.81 31.45 5.63
C SER A 390 7.03 29.97 5.32
N VAL A 391 7.94 29.72 4.37
CA VAL A 391 8.49 28.38 4.10
C VAL A 391 9.47 28.03 5.21
N MET A 392 9.61 26.75 5.52
CA MET A 392 10.59 26.31 6.51
C MET A 392 12.01 26.59 6.02
N GLU A 393 12.84 27.18 6.88
CA GLU A 393 14.27 27.33 6.63
C GLU A 393 15.04 26.26 7.39
N THR A 394 15.98 25.61 6.71
CA THR A 394 16.95 24.71 7.35
C THR A 394 17.81 25.53 8.31
N PHE A 395 17.98 25.06 9.55
CA PHE A 395 18.93 25.67 10.46
C PHE A 395 20.33 25.69 9.83
N ALA A 396 21.02 26.82 9.93
CA ALA A 396 22.34 27.02 9.32
C ALA A 396 23.51 26.42 10.15
N SER A 397 23.29 26.17 11.45
CA SER A 397 24.29 25.63 12.37
C SER A 397 24.61 24.16 12.08
N SER A 398 25.76 23.64 12.50
CA SER A 398 26.03 22.21 12.38
C SER A 398 25.18 21.41 13.37
N TYR A 399 24.98 20.11 13.11
CA TYR A 399 24.22 19.22 13.98
C TYR A 399 24.71 19.23 15.44
N GLU A 400 26.03 19.23 15.63
CA GLU A 400 26.69 19.22 16.95
C GLU A 400 26.49 20.53 17.72
N ASP A 401 26.06 21.59 17.03
CA ASP A 401 25.84 22.92 17.61
C ASP A 401 24.37 23.15 18.03
N ARG A 402 23.59 22.09 18.25
CA ARG A 402 22.15 22.19 18.57
C ARG A 402 21.73 21.32 19.75
N ILE A 403 20.73 21.79 20.49
CA ILE A 403 19.94 20.99 21.44
C ILE A 403 18.66 20.60 20.73
N GLN A 404 18.33 19.30 20.71
CA GLN A 404 17.10 18.81 20.09
C GLN A 404 16.37 17.87 21.03
N ASN A 405 15.06 18.10 21.16
CA ASN A 405 14.17 17.28 21.96
C ASN A 405 13.02 16.84 21.08
N PHE A 406 12.73 15.53 21.09
CA PHE A 406 11.59 14.93 20.42
C PHE A 406 10.84 14.08 21.44
N VAL A 407 9.53 14.31 21.53
CA VAL A 407 8.65 13.57 22.42
C VAL A 407 7.36 13.17 21.71
N ILE A 408 6.83 12.00 22.08
CA ILE A 408 5.47 11.56 21.75
C ILE A 408 4.64 11.59 23.03
N GLY A 409 3.46 12.19 22.97
CA GLY A 409 2.57 12.33 24.11
C GLY A 409 2.84 13.55 25.00
N GLY A 410 3.52 14.57 24.48
CA GLY A 410 3.66 15.85 25.18
C GLY A 410 4.20 16.98 24.30
N GLN A 411 4.29 18.17 24.88
CA GLN A 411 5.09 19.27 24.35
C GLN A 411 6.50 19.18 24.91
N THR A 412 7.48 19.67 24.19
CA THR A 412 8.86 19.75 24.69
C THR A 412 9.44 21.13 24.41
N TYR A 413 10.37 21.54 25.27
CA TYR A 413 11.03 22.84 25.26
C TYR A 413 12.51 22.65 25.63
N THR A 414 13.23 23.69 26.03
CA THR A 414 14.69 23.70 26.25
C THR A 414 15.24 22.68 27.25
N ASN A 415 14.41 22.09 28.11
CA ASN A 415 14.89 21.32 29.27
C ASN A 415 14.84 19.79 29.06
N GLY A 416 14.47 19.31 27.87
CA GLY A 416 14.38 17.87 27.56
C GLY A 416 13.23 17.11 28.25
N VAL A 417 12.54 17.75 29.20
CA VAL A 417 11.37 17.21 29.90
C VAL A 417 10.11 17.61 29.14
N ALA A 418 9.22 16.65 28.91
CA ALA A 418 7.93 16.92 28.31
C ALA A 418 7.02 17.70 29.29
N GLY A 419 6.36 18.74 28.80
CA GLY A 419 5.31 19.48 29.50
C GLY A 419 3.98 19.35 28.75
N ARG A 420 2.85 19.59 29.42
CA ARG A 420 1.49 19.46 28.86
C ARG A 420 1.32 18.12 28.12
N LEU A 421 1.06 17.08 28.90
CA LEU A 421 1.06 15.71 28.40
C LEU A 421 -0.27 15.37 27.73
N PHE A 422 -0.20 14.55 26.69
CA PHE A 422 -1.36 14.08 25.96
C PHE A 422 -2.21 13.15 26.84
N ASP A 423 -3.52 13.36 26.84
CA ASP A 423 -4.44 12.56 27.64
C ASP A 423 -5.42 11.79 26.76
N GLY A 424 -5.01 10.55 26.45
CA GLY A 424 -5.75 9.64 25.60
C GLY A 424 -4.97 8.36 25.36
N MET A 425 -5.49 7.55 24.44
CA MET A 425 -4.81 6.39 23.89
C MET A 425 -4.24 6.75 22.53
N ILE A 426 -3.07 6.19 22.23
CA ILE A 426 -2.39 6.36 20.96
C ILE A 426 -2.02 4.99 20.40
N ASP A 427 -2.02 4.86 19.09
CA ASP A 427 -1.56 3.68 18.37
C ASP A 427 -1.07 4.07 16.95
N GLU A 428 -0.31 3.20 16.30
CA GLU A 428 0.13 3.29 14.89
C GLU A 428 0.62 4.70 14.48
N ILE A 429 1.63 5.23 15.20
CA ILE A 429 2.24 6.51 14.85
C ILE A 429 3.21 6.31 13.70
N ARG A 430 3.05 7.10 12.64
CA ARG A 430 3.93 7.12 11.47
C ARG A 430 4.35 8.55 11.16
N ILE A 431 5.63 8.75 10.91
CA ILE A 431 6.20 10.04 10.52
C ILE A 431 6.96 9.89 9.21
N TYR A 432 6.60 10.70 8.22
CA TYR A 432 7.22 10.75 6.91
C TYR A 432 7.93 12.10 6.71
N ASN A 433 9.14 12.10 6.17
CA ASN A 433 9.90 13.32 5.80
C ASN A 433 9.50 13.89 4.42
N ARG A 434 8.30 13.57 3.95
CA ARG A 434 7.71 14.10 2.72
C ARG A 434 6.21 14.35 2.91
N ALA A 435 5.65 15.16 2.01
CA ALA A 435 4.21 15.29 1.87
C ALA A 435 3.64 14.06 1.13
N LEU A 436 2.81 13.26 1.81
CA LEU A 436 2.09 12.15 1.18
C LEU A 436 0.93 12.66 0.30
N SER A 437 0.57 11.91 -0.75
CA SER A 437 -0.64 12.19 -1.53
C SER A 437 -1.91 11.88 -0.72
N ASP A 438 -3.05 12.42 -1.14
CA ASP A 438 -4.34 12.15 -0.51
C ASP A 438 -4.67 10.64 -0.57
N GLU A 439 -4.35 9.98 -1.69
CA GLU A 439 -4.51 8.54 -1.89
C GLU A 439 -3.59 7.71 -0.98
N GLU A 440 -2.33 8.12 -0.81
CA GLU A 440 -1.39 7.44 0.10
C GLU A 440 -1.89 7.48 1.55
N ILE A 441 -2.36 8.65 2.02
CA ILE A 441 -2.93 8.81 3.36
C ILE A 441 -4.17 7.93 3.53
N LYS A 442 -5.03 7.85 2.50
CA LYS A 442 -6.22 6.99 2.52
C LYS A 442 -5.84 5.50 2.59
N VAL A 443 -4.87 5.06 1.79
CA VAL A 443 -4.40 3.66 1.82
C VAL A 443 -3.79 3.33 3.18
N ILE A 444 -3.00 4.22 3.76
CA ILE A 444 -2.43 4.00 5.10
C ILE A 444 -3.53 3.90 6.15
N ASN A 445 -4.53 4.80 6.10
CA ASN A 445 -5.68 4.75 6.98
C ASN A 445 -6.43 3.42 6.93
N ASP A 446 -6.65 2.86 5.73
CA ASP A 446 -7.39 1.60 5.57
C ASP A 446 -6.63 0.38 6.13
N ASN A 447 -5.36 0.55 6.51
CA ASN A 447 -4.47 -0.48 7.05
C ASN A 447 -4.09 -0.26 8.53
N ILE A 448 -4.68 0.73 9.22
CA ILE A 448 -4.50 1.07 10.65
C ILE A 448 -5.83 0.86 11.37
#